data_AF-A0A922X5K0-F1
#
_entry.id   AF-A0A922X5K0-F1
#
_cell.length_a   1.000
_cell.length_b   1.000
_cell.length_c   1.000
_cell.angle_alpha   90.00
_cell.angle_beta   90.00
_cell.angle_gamma   90.00
#
_symmetry.space_group_name_H-M   'P 1'
#
loop_
_entity.id
_entity.type
_entity.pdbx_description
1 polymer ?
#
loop_
_entity_poly.entity_id
_entity_poly.type
_entity_poly.pdbx_seq_one_letter_code
_entity_poly.pdbx_strand_id
1 'polypeptide(L)'
;MSAEKPKLPPRSAAASAQARRQFIFDSAKMACGVGMLGLGLGLYSKQSKALPPLALRPPGAGREDDFLGACIRCGMCVRDCPYDILELAKPEVPVATGTPYFTARSGPCEMCDDIPCVKACPTGALDHGLTEIERARMGLAVLVDHETCLNFLGLRCDVCYRVCPVIDKAITLEVLPNSRTGRHSMFLPTVHSEHCTGCGKCEQSCVLEEAAIKVYPVALAKGALGRHYRIGWEEQKKAGGSLIDESKMLDLPDRLPDGMQLPGHYDPASGATAPPGALQSDLPPGLSSSSLPNSPPGFGGPSVPASPPGMPGATAGPVPSHPPGLGGGK
;
A
#
# COMPACT_ATOMS: atom_id res chain seq x y z
N MET A 1 4.33 47.62 -92.23
CA MET A 1 4.83 47.12 -90.94
C MET A 1 3.63 46.67 -90.12
N SER A 2 3.27 45.40 -90.26
CA SER A 2 2.13 44.81 -89.55
C SER A 2 2.52 44.54 -88.10
N ALA A 3 1.90 45.24 -87.16
CA ALA A 3 1.99 44.92 -85.75
C ALA A 3 0.85 43.95 -85.40
N GLU A 4 1.19 42.67 -85.26
CA GLU A 4 0.27 41.63 -84.82
C GLU A 4 -0.07 41.87 -83.33
N LYS A 5 -1.35 42.14 -83.03
CA LYS A 5 -1.83 42.31 -81.66
C LYS A 5 -1.82 40.94 -80.94
N PRO A 6 -1.24 40.82 -79.75
CA PRO A 6 -1.23 39.56 -79.01
C PRO A 6 -2.65 39.19 -78.56
N LYS A 7 -3.06 37.96 -78.88
CA LYS A 7 -4.34 37.36 -78.49
C LYS A 7 -4.36 37.09 -76.99
N LEU A 8 -5.11 37.90 -76.23
CA LEU A 8 -5.32 37.63 -74.80
C LEU A 8 -6.12 36.33 -74.61
N PRO A 9 -5.73 35.45 -73.66
CA PRO A 9 -6.45 34.22 -73.40
C PRO A 9 -7.86 34.50 -72.84
N PRO A 10 -8.84 33.60 -73.07
CA PRO A 10 -10.23 33.81 -72.67
C PRO A 10 -10.34 33.89 -71.14
N ARG A 11 -10.99 34.97 -70.64
CA ARG A 11 -11.19 35.28 -69.22
C ARG A 11 -11.81 34.13 -68.40
N SER A 12 -12.52 33.19 -69.04
CA SER A 12 -13.17 32.05 -68.38
C SER A 12 -12.20 30.98 -67.85
N ALA A 13 -11.11 30.70 -68.57
CA ALA A 13 -10.12 29.70 -68.15
C ALA A 13 -9.33 30.17 -66.93
N ALA A 14 -8.94 31.45 -66.88
CA ALA A 14 -8.25 32.06 -65.75
C ALA A 14 -9.12 32.11 -64.48
N ALA A 15 -10.41 32.44 -64.62
CA ALA A 15 -11.37 32.41 -63.50
C ALA A 15 -11.56 30.99 -62.92
N SER A 16 -11.64 29.96 -63.76
CA SER A 16 -11.75 28.57 -63.31
C SER A 16 -10.49 28.06 -62.59
N ALA A 17 -9.30 28.45 -63.05
CA ALA A 17 -8.04 28.10 -62.42
C ALA A 17 -7.87 28.78 -61.06
N GLN A 18 -8.36 30.02 -60.92
CA GLN A 18 -8.32 30.76 -59.67
C GLN A 18 -9.30 30.20 -58.62
N ALA A 19 -10.51 29.81 -59.04
CA ALA A 19 -11.48 29.12 -58.18
C ALA A 19 -10.95 27.74 -57.71
N ARG A 20 -10.29 26.98 -58.58
CA ARG A 20 -9.69 25.68 -58.23
C ARG A 20 -8.53 25.81 -57.23
N ARG A 21 -7.70 26.86 -57.36
CA ARG A 21 -6.64 27.18 -56.40
C ARG A 21 -7.21 27.59 -55.05
N GLN A 22 -8.23 28.46 -55.03
CA GLN A 22 -8.90 28.85 -53.78
C GLN A 22 -9.51 27.65 -53.07
N PHE A 23 -10.21 26.77 -53.80
CA PHE A 23 -10.77 25.54 -53.22
C PHE A 23 -9.70 24.64 -52.59
N ILE A 24 -8.55 24.44 -53.24
CA ILE A 24 -7.44 23.65 -52.68
C ILE A 24 -6.86 24.31 -51.43
N PHE A 25 -6.64 25.63 -51.45
CA PHE A 25 -6.12 26.36 -50.30
C PHE A 25 -7.08 26.36 -49.11
N ASP A 26 -8.38 26.52 -49.35
CA ASP A 26 -9.39 26.53 -48.28
C ASP A 26 -9.60 25.13 -47.70
N SER A 27 -9.56 24.09 -48.55
CA SER A 27 -9.57 22.69 -48.11
C SER A 27 -8.34 22.36 -47.25
N ALA A 28 -7.15 22.83 -47.65
CA ALA A 28 -5.92 22.63 -46.89
C ALA A 28 -5.95 23.35 -45.53
N LYS A 29 -6.44 24.60 -45.48
CA LYS A 29 -6.62 25.33 -44.21
C LYS A 29 -7.60 24.62 -43.28
N MET A 30 -8.71 24.12 -43.81
CA MET A 30 -9.70 23.40 -43.02
C MET A 30 -9.14 22.08 -42.49
N ALA A 31 -8.42 21.32 -43.32
CA ALA A 31 -7.75 20.08 -42.90
C ALA A 31 -6.71 20.34 -41.79
N CYS A 32 -5.88 21.38 -41.93
CA CYS A 32 -4.92 21.76 -40.89
C CYS A 32 -5.61 22.23 -39.61
N GLY A 33 -6.68 23.04 -39.72
CA GLY A 33 -7.44 23.53 -38.57
C GLY A 33 -8.10 22.40 -37.78
N VAL A 34 -8.78 21.48 -38.47
CA VAL A 34 -9.39 20.30 -37.85
C VAL A 34 -8.32 19.35 -37.30
N GLY A 35 -7.19 19.18 -38.01
CA GLY A 35 -6.06 18.37 -37.56
C GLY A 35 -5.44 18.90 -36.26
N MET A 36 -5.18 20.22 -36.18
CA MET A 36 -4.64 20.85 -34.97
C MET A 36 -5.64 20.81 -33.81
N LEU A 37 -6.93 21.05 -34.08
CA LEU A 37 -7.98 20.97 -33.07
C LEU A 37 -8.12 19.53 -32.54
N GLY A 38 -8.13 18.54 -33.43
CA GLY A 38 -8.20 17.12 -33.09
C GLY A 38 -6.97 16.65 -32.31
N LEU A 39 -5.77 17.11 -32.68
CA LEU A 39 -4.54 16.83 -31.93
C LEU A 39 -4.58 17.48 -30.54
N GLY A 40 -5.03 18.73 -30.45
CA GLY A 40 -5.19 19.44 -29.18
C GLY A 40 -6.16 18.74 -28.23
N LEU A 41 -7.34 18.36 -28.71
CA LEU A 41 -8.32 17.57 -27.94
C LEU A 41 -7.79 16.18 -27.56
N GLY A 42 -7.06 15.51 -28.46
CA GLY A 42 -6.47 14.21 -28.21
C GLY A 42 -5.38 14.23 -27.12
N LEU A 43 -4.52 15.25 -27.14
CA LEU A 43 -3.50 15.47 -26.10
C LEU A 43 -4.15 15.82 -24.76
N TYR A 44 -5.17 16.68 -24.76
CA TYR A 44 -5.93 17.02 -23.56
C TYR A 44 -6.63 15.81 -22.93
N SER A 45 -7.27 14.97 -23.76
CA SER A 45 -7.94 13.75 -23.30
C SER A 45 -6.98 12.73 -22.68
N LYS A 46 -5.74 12.63 -23.19
CA LYS A 46 -4.70 11.79 -22.58
C LYS A 46 -4.25 12.32 -21.22
N GLN A 47 -4.16 13.64 -21.06
CA GLN A 47 -3.80 14.24 -19.78
C GLN A 47 -4.84 13.94 -18.69
N SER A 48 -6.11 13.79 -19.04
CA SER A 48 -7.18 13.36 -18.12
C SER A 48 -7.04 11.92 -17.61
N LYS A 49 -6.12 11.11 -18.19
CA LYS A 49 -5.86 9.71 -17.79
C LYS A 49 -4.51 9.52 -17.07
N ALA A 50 -3.69 10.56 -16.95
CA ALA A 50 -2.43 10.44 -16.23
C ALA A 50 -2.74 10.32 -14.74
N LEU A 51 -2.34 9.19 -14.12
CA LEU A 51 -2.54 8.97 -12.68
C LEU A 51 -1.74 10.04 -11.90
N PRO A 52 -2.40 10.91 -11.12
CA PRO A 52 -1.70 11.73 -10.15
C PRO A 52 -1.08 10.80 -9.09
N PRO A 53 0.24 10.83 -8.84
CA PRO A 53 0.87 9.95 -7.86
C PRO A 53 0.46 10.22 -6.41
N LEU A 54 -0.32 11.28 -6.14
CA LEU A 54 -0.56 11.81 -4.79
C LEU A 54 -2.04 12.03 -4.46
N ALA A 55 -2.96 11.89 -5.41
CA ALA A 55 -4.36 12.18 -5.13
C ALA A 55 -5.05 10.93 -4.57
N LEU A 56 -5.55 11.05 -3.35
CA LEU A 56 -6.24 9.98 -2.66
C LEU A 56 -7.74 10.10 -2.91
N ARG A 57 -8.39 8.96 -3.15
CA ARG A 57 -9.83 8.91 -3.40
C ARG A 57 -10.61 8.83 -2.08
N PRO A 58 -11.86 9.33 -2.04
CA PRO A 58 -12.72 9.17 -0.87
C PRO A 58 -12.90 7.71 -0.43
N PRO A 59 -13.36 7.45 0.81
CA PRO A 59 -13.74 6.11 1.26
C PRO A 59 -14.70 5.43 0.27
N GLY A 60 -14.52 4.12 0.07
CA GLY A 60 -15.37 3.31 -0.81
C GLY A 60 -15.02 3.42 -2.30
N ALA A 61 -14.06 4.27 -2.69
CA ALA A 61 -13.56 4.26 -4.06
C ALA A 61 -12.85 2.92 -4.34
N GLY A 62 -13.29 2.23 -5.39
CA GLY A 62 -12.69 0.97 -5.84
C GLY A 62 -11.38 1.18 -6.61
N ARG A 63 -11.12 0.30 -7.57
CA ARG A 63 -10.00 0.50 -8.51
C ARG A 63 -10.21 1.78 -9.30
N GLU A 64 -9.12 2.47 -9.61
CA GLU A 64 -9.17 3.77 -10.27
C GLU A 64 -9.97 3.75 -11.57
N ASP A 65 -9.78 2.75 -12.44
CA ASP A 65 -10.52 2.65 -13.70
C ASP A 65 -12.04 2.47 -13.49
N ASP A 66 -12.43 1.64 -12.53
CA ASP A 66 -13.83 1.35 -12.21
C ASP A 66 -14.50 2.61 -11.62
N PHE A 67 -13.78 3.29 -10.71
CA PHE A 67 -14.19 4.55 -10.13
C PHE A 67 -14.40 5.63 -11.20
N LEU A 68 -13.43 5.81 -12.11
CA LEU A 68 -13.52 6.80 -13.19
C LEU A 68 -14.65 6.50 -14.19
N GLY A 69 -14.96 5.23 -14.40
CA GLY A 69 -16.08 4.79 -15.23
C GLY A 69 -17.45 5.05 -14.59
N ALA A 70 -17.57 4.90 -13.27
CA ALA A 70 -18.82 5.07 -12.52
C ALA A 70 -19.07 6.50 -12.04
N CYS A 71 -18.03 7.32 -11.86
CA CYS A 71 -18.15 8.67 -11.32
C CYS A 71 -18.74 9.64 -12.37
N ILE A 72 -19.96 10.13 -12.11
CA ILE A 72 -20.63 11.14 -12.93
C ILE A 72 -20.24 12.59 -12.58
N ARG A 73 -19.23 12.79 -11.71
CA ARG A 73 -18.69 14.12 -11.35
C ARG A 73 -19.74 15.09 -10.78
N CYS A 74 -20.71 14.57 -10.03
CA CYS A 74 -21.81 15.35 -9.46
C CYS A 74 -21.41 16.21 -8.24
N GLY A 75 -20.28 15.92 -7.59
CA GLY A 75 -19.79 16.67 -6.42
C GLY A 75 -20.55 16.43 -5.11
N MET A 76 -21.52 15.51 -5.06
CA MET A 76 -22.30 15.27 -3.84
C MET A 76 -21.46 14.74 -2.68
N CYS A 77 -20.48 13.88 -2.95
CA CYS A 77 -19.54 13.42 -1.92
C CYS A 77 -18.69 14.55 -1.32
N VAL A 78 -18.35 15.57 -2.11
CA VAL A 78 -17.59 16.75 -1.67
C VAL A 78 -18.46 17.62 -0.77
N ARG A 79 -19.69 17.93 -1.21
CA ARG A 79 -20.66 18.70 -0.44
C ARG A 79 -21.02 18.06 0.90
N ASP A 80 -21.15 16.73 0.93
CA ASP A 80 -21.60 16.00 2.11
C ASP A 80 -20.41 15.54 2.99
N CYS A 81 -19.18 16.00 2.70
CA CYS A 81 -18.02 15.81 3.57
C CYS A 81 -18.08 16.84 4.72
N PRO A 82 -18.30 16.44 5.98
CA PRO A 82 -18.53 17.39 7.07
C PRO A 82 -17.33 18.28 7.44
N TYR A 83 -16.15 17.91 6.97
CA TYR A 83 -14.87 18.54 7.30
C TYR A 83 -14.23 19.25 6.09
N ASP A 84 -14.94 19.33 4.96
CA ASP A 84 -14.48 20.03 3.74
C ASP A 84 -13.10 19.56 3.23
N ILE A 85 -12.79 18.27 3.41
CA ILE A 85 -11.51 17.66 3.04
C ILE A 85 -11.44 17.31 1.54
N LEU A 86 -12.59 16.94 0.98
CA LEU A 86 -12.67 16.49 -0.40
C LEU A 86 -12.77 17.69 -1.34
N GLU A 87 -12.04 17.65 -2.44
CA GLU A 87 -12.06 18.66 -3.48
C GLU A 87 -12.37 18.04 -4.84
N LEU A 88 -13.02 18.81 -5.72
CA LEU A 88 -13.15 18.43 -7.12
C LEU A 88 -11.90 18.85 -7.89
N ALA A 89 -11.29 17.90 -8.58
CA ALA A 89 -10.13 18.13 -9.43
C ALA A 89 -10.42 19.20 -10.49
N LYS A 90 -9.65 20.29 -10.46
CA LYS A 90 -9.67 21.32 -11.50
C LYS A 90 -8.78 20.90 -12.70
N PRO A 91 -8.99 21.45 -13.90
CA PRO A 91 -8.22 21.09 -15.09
C PRO A 91 -6.70 21.25 -14.97
N GLU A 92 -6.21 22.08 -14.06
CA GLU A 92 -4.80 22.38 -13.85
C GLU A 92 -4.08 21.33 -12.98
N VAL A 93 -4.84 20.49 -12.27
CA VAL A 93 -4.31 19.45 -11.38
C VAL A 93 -4.14 18.17 -12.19
N PRO A 94 -3.07 17.37 -12.00
CA PRO A 94 -2.86 16.12 -12.73
C PRO A 94 -3.80 14.98 -12.29
N VAL A 95 -5.04 15.30 -11.90
CA VAL A 95 -6.11 14.38 -11.49
C VAL A 95 -7.20 14.44 -12.55
N ALA A 96 -7.90 13.34 -12.80
CA ALA A 96 -9.04 13.35 -13.71
C ALA A 96 -10.04 14.45 -13.35
N THR A 97 -10.21 15.44 -14.23
CA THR A 97 -11.02 16.64 -13.99
C THR A 97 -12.43 16.30 -13.51
N GLY A 98 -12.90 17.04 -12.50
CA GLY A 98 -14.22 16.92 -11.90
C GLY A 98 -14.42 15.70 -11.02
N THR A 99 -13.36 14.91 -10.75
CA THR A 99 -13.44 13.78 -9.83
C THR A 99 -13.00 14.19 -8.43
N PRO A 100 -13.61 13.64 -7.36
CA PRO A 100 -13.26 13.96 -5.98
C PRO A 100 -11.91 13.35 -5.58
N TYR A 101 -11.12 14.11 -4.82
CA TYR A 101 -9.87 13.66 -4.22
C TYR A 101 -9.58 14.43 -2.93
N PHE A 102 -8.60 13.97 -2.16
CA PHE A 102 -8.02 14.74 -1.05
C PHE A 102 -6.50 14.59 -1.02
N THR A 103 -5.86 15.50 -0.28
CA THR A 103 -4.41 15.51 -0.05
C THR A 103 -4.15 15.31 1.43
N ALA A 104 -3.59 14.15 1.80
CA ALA A 104 -3.42 13.73 3.20
C ALA A 104 -2.65 14.77 4.05
N ARG A 105 -1.63 15.42 3.49
CA ARG A 105 -0.83 16.43 4.20
C ARG A 105 -1.63 17.66 4.63
N SER A 106 -2.56 18.15 3.79
CA SER A 106 -3.35 19.36 4.08
C SER A 106 -4.63 19.04 4.84
N GLY A 107 -5.29 17.93 4.50
CA GLY A 107 -6.53 17.49 5.11
C GLY A 107 -6.70 15.98 4.93
N PRO A 108 -6.50 15.16 5.97
CA PRO A 108 -6.74 13.73 5.92
C PRO A 108 -8.21 13.41 6.11
N CYS A 109 -8.63 12.22 5.71
CA CYS A 109 -9.96 11.72 6.02
C CYS A 109 -10.13 11.58 7.54
N GLU A 110 -11.17 12.22 8.08
CA GLU A 110 -11.51 12.19 9.50
C GLU A 110 -12.18 10.90 9.97
N MET A 111 -12.39 9.93 9.06
CA MET A 111 -12.94 8.61 9.37
C MET A 111 -14.33 8.65 10.02
N CYS A 112 -15.26 9.44 9.46
CA CYS A 112 -16.64 9.53 9.95
C CYS A 112 -17.32 8.15 10.00
N ASP A 113 -17.90 7.78 11.13
CA ASP A 113 -18.56 6.47 11.35
C ASP A 113 -19.74 6.23 10.40
N ASP A 114 -20.46 7.29 10.03
CA ASP A 114 -21.64 7.24 9.18
C ASP A 114 -21.33 7.40 7.69
N ILE A 115 -20.08 7.64 7.32
CA ILE A 115 -19.55 7.70 5.94
C ILE A 115 -20.48 8.47 4.97
N PRO A 116 -20.80 9.75 5.25
CA PRO A 116 -21.83 10.49 4.51
C PRO A 116 -21.45 10.68 3.04
N CYS A 117 -20.16 10.81 2.73
CA CYS A 117 -19.66 10.93 1.36
C CYS A 117 -20.00 9.73 0.47
N VAL A 118 -20.00 8.50 1.02
CA VAL A 118 -20.40 7.28 0.31
C VAL A 118 -21.91 7.26 0.10
N LYS A 119 -22.69 7.54 1.15
CA LYS A 119 -24.17 7.57 1.09
C LYS A 119 -24.70 8.59 0.08
N ALA A 120 -23.98 9.69 -0.10
CA ALA A 120 -24.33 10.74 -1.05
C ALA A 120 -24.07 10.36 -2.52
N CYS A 121 -23.30 9.30 -2.78
CA CYS A 121 -22.95 8.88 -4.14
C CYS A 121 -24.18 8.27 -4.84
N PRO A 122 -24.59 8.78 -6.02
CA PRO A 122 -25.78 8.26 -6.71
C PRO A 122 -25.51 7.05 -7.62
N THR A 123 -24.24 6.84 -8.03
CA THR A 123 -23.88 5.92 -9.12
C THR A 123 -23.12 4.67 -8.68
N GLY A 124 -22.83 4.53 -7.38
CA GLY A 124 -21.98 3.44 -6.87
C GLY A 124 -20.50 3.60 -7.25
N ALA A 125 -20.07 4.82 -7.63
CA ALA A 125 -18.65 5.12 -7.80
C ALA A 125 -17.88 4.95 -6.48
N LEU A 126 -18.58 5.21 -5.36
CA LEU A 126 -18.16 4.80 -4.03
C LEU A 126 -19.02 3.60 -3.62
N ASP A 127 -18.40 2.56 -3.07
CA ASP A 127 -19.07 1.33 -2.68
C ASP A 127 -19.98 1.52 -1.46
N HIS A 128 -21.29 1.43 -1.66
CA HIS A 128 -22.29 1.53 -0.59
C HIS A 128 -22.29 0.31 0.35
N GLY A 129 -21.62 -0.78 -0.03
CA GLY A 129 -21.36 -1.93 0.84
C GLY A 129 -20.35 -1.62 1.95
N LEU A 130 -19.63 -0.49 1.86
CA LEU A 130 -18.76 -0.02 2.93
C LEU A 130 -19.57 0.52 4.10
N THR A 131 -19.82 -0.33 5.10
CA THR A 131 -20.55 0.04 6.32
C THR A 131 -19.64 0.38 7.50
N GLU A 132 -18.39 -0.10 7.48
CA GLU A 132 -17.39 0.13 8.52
C GLU A 132 -16.21 0.91 7.92
N ILE A 133 -15.95 2.11 8.43
CA ILE A 133 -14.94 3.01 7.86
C ILE A 133 -13.51 2.45 7.94
N GLU A 134 -13.23 1.58 8.92
CA GLU A 134 -11.94 0.86 9.05
C GLU A 134 -11.65 -0.10 7.88
N ARG A 135 -12.68 -0.49 7.11
CA ARG A 135 -12.52 -1.31 5.90
C ARG A 135 -12.25 -0.50 4.64
N ALA A 136 -12.28 0.83 4.71
CA ALA A 136 -11.95 1.67 3.58
C ALA A 136 -10.50 1.43 3.11
N ARG A 137 -10.26 1.56 1.81
CA ARG A 137 -8.94 1.42 1.19
C ARG A 137 -8.67 2.62 0.28
N MET A 138 -8.53 3.80 0.88
CA MET A 138 -8.26 5.07 0.19
C MET A 138 -6.81 5.16 -0.32
N GLY A 139 -5.89 4.48 0.38
CA GLY A 139 -4.46 4.48 0.11
C GLY A 139 -3.70 3.60 1.10
N LEU A 140 -2.38 3.70 1.09
CA LEU A 140 -1.48 3.01 1.99
C LEU A 140 -0.42 3.99 2.50
N ALA A 141 -0.29 4.09 3.82
CA ALA A 141 0.79 4.85 4.44
C ALA A 141 2.11 4.09 4.30
N VAL A 142 3.17 4.79 3.93
CA VAL A 142 4.52 4.26 3.77
C VAL A 142 5.49 5.21 4.45
N LEU A 143 6.38 4.67 5.27
CA LEU A 143 7.52 5.41 5.77
C LEU A 143 8.54 5.53 4.62
N VAL A 144 8.58 6.71 3.99
CA VAL A 144 9.37 6.96 2.79
C VAL A 144 10.80 7.36 3.17
N ASP A 145 10.93 8.16 4.22
CA ASP A 145 12.21 8.73 4.63
C ASP A 145 12.62 8.20 6.01
N HIS A 146 13.43 7.15 5.99
CA HIS A 146 14.05 6.57 7.18
C HIS A 146 15.21 7.42 7.72
N GLU A 147 15.77 8.34 6.93
CA GLU A 147 16.94 9.13 7.31
C GLU A 147 16.53 10.36 8.13
N THR A 148 15.36 10.94 7.82
CA THR A 148 14.82 12.11 8.54
C THR A 148 13.83 11.73 9.64
N CYS A 149 13.25 10.52 9.61
CA CYS A 149 12.31 10.09 10.64
C CYS A 149 12.93 10.15 12.05
N LEU A 150 12.30 10.90 12.96
CA LEU A 150 12.81 11.11 14.33
C LEU A 150 13.10 9.80 15.08
N ASN A 151 12.28 8.75 14.88
CA ASN A 151 12.49 7.45 15.52
C ASN A 151 13.73 6.72 15.00
N PHE A 152 14.03 6.85 13.70
CA PHE A 152 15.26 6.28 13.11
C PHE A 152 16.51 7.05 13.55
N LEU A 153 16.38 8.35 13.84
CA LEU A 153 17.44 9.15 14.45
C LEU A 153 17.66 8.80 15.94
N GLY A 154 16.75 8.02 16.54
CA GLY A 154 16.78 7.62 17.95
C GLY A 154 16.14 8.62 18.90
N LEU A 155 15.37 9.58 18.38
CA LEU A 155 14.52 10.48 19.16
C LEU A 155 13.16 9.81 19.39
N ARG A 156 12.54 10.08 20.54
CA ARG A 156 11.23 9.49 20.87
C ARG A 156 10.11 10.28 20.20
N CYS A 157 9.47 9.71 19.18
CA CYS A 157 8.28 10.24 18.54
C CYS A 157 7.25 9.14 18.32
N ASP A 158 6.00 9.33 18.73
CA ASP A 158 4.93 8.36 18.53
C ASP A 158 3.65 8.99 17.97
N VAL A 159 3.78 10.18 17.37
CA VAL A 159 2.64 10.97 16.88
C VAL A 159 1.86 10.24 15.79
N CYS A 160 2.56 9.70 14.78
CA CYS A 160 1.91 8.96 13.68
C CYS A 160 1.20 7.68 14.17
N TYR A 161 1.72 7.06 15.22
CA TYR A 161 1.13 5.88 15.85
C TYR A 161 -0.12 6.26 16.65
N ARG A 162 -0.05 7.26 17.53
CA ARG A 162 -1.16 7.68 18.40
C ARG A 162 -2.33 8.31 17.65
N VAL A 163 -2.08 9.00 16.54
CA VAL A 163 -3.15 9.61 15.73
C VAL A 163 -3.84 8.59 14.83
N CYS A 164 -3.29 7.37 14.70
CA CYS A 164 -3.89 6.37 13.85
C CYS A 164 -5.21 5.88 14.47
N PRO A 165 -6.34 5.96 13.75
CA PRO A 165 -7.62 5.48 14.24
C PRO A 165 -7.67 3.95 14.36
N VAL A 166 -6.76 3.25 13.66
CA VAL A 166 -6.64 1.79 13.64
C VAL A 166 -5.30 1.40 14.29
N ILE A 167 -5.01 1.99 15.45
CA ILE A 167 -3.79 1.78 16.23
C ILE A 167 -3.59 0.29 16.57
N ASP A 168 -2.33 -0.14 16.70
CA ASP A 168 -1.91 -1.53 16.96
C ASP A 168 -2.25 -2.56 15.88
N LYS A 169 -3.03 -2.17 14.87
CA LYS A 169 -3.38 -3.01 13.71
C LYS A 169 -2.80 -2.44 12.43
N ALA A 170 -3.11 -1.19 12.10
CA ALA A 170 -2.62 -0.52 10.88
C ALA A 170 -1.21 0.01 11.05
N ILE A 171 -0.81 0.38 12.27
CA ILE A 171 0.54 0.84 12.58
C ILE A 171 0.96 0.29 13.94
N THR A 172 2.17 -0.26 14.02
CA THR A 172 2.82 -0.71 15.25
C THR A 172 4.13 0.04 15.47
N LEU A 173 4.65 -0.01 16.70
CA LEU A 173 5.99 0.48 17.03
C LEU A 173 6.91 -0.70 17.31
N GLU A 174 7.79 -1.01 16.35
CA GLU A 174 8.80 -2.05 16.50
C GLU A 174 9.94 -1.53 17.37
N VAL A 175 10.26 -2.25 18.44
CA VAL A 175 11.29 -1.85 19.40
C VAL A 175 12.62 -2.47 18.99
N LEU A 176 13.55 -1.64 18.50
CA LEU A 176 14.89 -2.08 18.14
C LEU A 176 15.96 -1.46 19.05
N PRO A 177 17.02 -2.18 19.43
CA PRO A 177 18.13 -1.60 20.16
C PRO A 177 18.85 -0.55 19.31
N ASN A 178 19.14 0.61 19.89
CA ASN A 178 19.91 1.66 19.21
C ASN A 178 21.39 1.26 19.18
N SER A 179 21.88 0.81 18.02
CA SER A 179 23.27 0.38 17.82
C SER A 179 24.30 1.50 18.06
N ARG A 180 23.94 2.77 17.85
CA ARG A 180 24.83 3.93 18.05
C ARG A 180 25.09 4.23 19.52
N THR A 181 24.11 4.03 20.40
CA THR A 181 24.23 4.40 21.82
C THR A 181 24.26 3.19 22.77
N GLY A 182 23.79 2.02 22.33
CA GLY A 182 23.76 0.78 23.12
C GLY A 182 22.90 0.83 24.39
N ARG A 183 22.15 1.91 24.63
CA ARG A 183 21.40 2.14 25.88
C ARG A 183 19.92 2.42 25.68
N HIS A 184 19.56 3.07 24.59
CA HIS A 184 18.17 3.40 24.27
C HIS A 184 17.62 2.45 23.20
N SER A 185 16.30 2.26 23.21
CA SER A 185 15.61 1.58 22.11
C SER A 185 15.04 2.62 21.14
N MET A 186 15.05 2.29 19.85
CA MET A 186 14.34 3.00 18.79
C MET A 186 12.95 2.38 18.65
N PHE A 187 11.94 3.22 18.45
CA PHE A 187 10.55 2.80 18.29
C PHE A 187 10.15 3.03 16.84
N LEU A 188 10.42 2.06 15.97
CA LEU A 188 10.25 2.25 14.53
C LEU A 188 8.79 2.05 14.13
N PRO A 189 8.15 3.05 13.50
CA PRO A 189 6.77 2.92 13.06
C PRO A 189 6.70 1.97 11.87
N THR A 190 5.93 0.89 12.00
CA THR A 190 5.72 -0.12 10.96
C THR A 190 4.26 -0.12 10.55
N VAL A 191 3.99 0.15 9.27
CA VAL A 191 2.63 0.17 8.72
C VAL A 191 2.27 -1.19 8.15
N HIS A 192 1.11 -1.72 8.54
CA HIS A 192 0.58 -2.99 8.07
C HIS A 192 -0.48 -2.77 6.99
N SER A 193 -0.17 -3.16 5.77
CA SER A 193 -1.01 -2.86 4.60
C SER A 193 -2.41 -3.50 4.63
N GLU A 194 -2.59 -4.57 5.40
CA GLU A 194 -3.88 -5.26 5.52
C GLU A 194 -4.92 -4.44 6.31
N HIS A 195 -4.46 -3.59 7.22
CA HIS A 195 -5.31 -2.80 8.11
C HIS A 195 -5.25 -1.30 7.83
N CYS A 196 -4.21 -0.80 7.15
CA CYS A 196 -4.11 0.60 6.79
C CYS A 196 -5.25 1.02 5.84
N THR A 197 -6.02 2.03 6.24
CA THR A 197 -7.11 2.57 5.42
C THR A 197 -6.64 3.61 4.40
N GLY A 198 -5.45 4.19 4.62
CA GLY A 198 -4.95 5.32 3.84
C GLY A 198 -5.63 6.65 4.16
N CYS A 199 -6.17 6.82 5.38
CA CYS A 199 -6.85 8.06 5.77
C CYS A 199 -5.97 9.31 5.77
N GLY A 200 -4.64 9.18 5.91
CA GLY A 200 -3.72 10.33 5.87
C GLY A 200 -3.42 10.99 7.21
N LYS A 201 -4.11 10.63 8.31
CA LYS A 201 -3.90 11.26 9.62
C LYS A 201 -2.44 11.24 10.09
N CYS A 202 -1.72 10.17 9.79
CA CYS A 202 -0.30 10.03 10.10
C CYS A 202 0.62 10.98 9.31
N GLU A 203 0.27 11.30 8.06
CA GLU A 203 1.04 12.22 7.21
C GLU A 203 0.80 13.68 7.62
N GLN A 204 -0.46 14.05 7.86
CA GLN A 204 -0.81 15.39 8.37
C GLN A 204 -0.13 15.66 9.71
N SER A 205 -0.17 14.69 10.62
CA SER A 205 0.34 14.85 11.99
C SER A 205 1.85 14.66 12.10
N CYS A 206 2.55 14.33 11.01
CA CYS A 206 3.99 14.23 11.04
C CYS A 206 4.59 15.60 11.37
N VAL A 207 5.34 15.66 12.47
CA VAL A 207 5.89 16.91 13.04
C VAL A 207 7.00 17.55 12.20
N LEU A 208 7.48 16.86 11.18
CA LEU A 208 8.47 17.36 10.23
C LEU A 208 7.80 18.31 9.23
N GLU A 209 8.53 19.29 8.70
CA GLU A 209 8.03 20.20 7.64
C GLU A 209 7.65 19.42 6.38
N GLU A 210 8.49 18.46 5.99
CA GLU A 210 8.21 17.46 4.98
C GLU A 210 8.00 16.11 5.66
N ALA A 211 6.83 15.50 5.48
CA ALA A 211 6.46 14.29 6.20
C ALA A 211 7.34 13.10 5.79
N ALA A 212 7.93 12.41 6.78
CA ALA A 212 8.68 11.17 6.54
C ALA A 212 7.76 9.99 6.19
N ILE A 213 6.53 9.99 6.72
CA ILE A 213 5.48 9.02 6.40
C ILE A 213 4.47 9.69 5.48
N LYS A 214 4.23 9.09 4.31
CA LYS A 214 3.34 9.62 3.26
C LYS A 214 2.34 8.56 2.84
N VAL A 215 1.17 8.97 2.40
CA VAL A 215 0.11 8.09 1.92
C VAL A 215 0.05 8.14 0.40
N TYR A 216 0.07 6.97 -0.20
CA TYR A 216 -0.02 6.81 -1.65
C TYR A 216 -1.19 5.92 -2.04
N PRO A 217 -1.67 6.01 -3.29
CA PRO A 217 -2.52 4.98 -3.86
C PRO A 217 -1.91 3.59 -3.68
N VAL A 218 -2.73 2.60 -3.31
CA VAL A 218 -2.26 1.24 -3.00
C VAL A 218 -1.46 0.63 -4.15
N ALA A 219 -1.85 0.92 -5.40
CA ALA A 219 -1.15 0.44 -6.59
C ALA A 219 0.29 0.97 -6.74
N LEU A 220 0.62 2.11 -6.11
CA LEU A 220 1.96 2.69 -6.10
C LEU A 220 2.77 2.25 -4.88
N ALA A 221 2.11 2.08 -3.73
CA ALA A 221 2.79 1.77 -2.47
C ALA A 221 2.99 0.28 -2.19
N LYS A 222 2.09 -0.61 -2.63
CA LYS A 222 2.13 -2.04 -2.30
C LYS A 222 2.72 -2.86 -3.44
N GLY A 223 3.79 -3.58 -3.15
CA GLY A 223 4.32 -4.62 -4.04
C GLY A 223 3.42 -5.86 -4.08
N ALA A 224 3.57 -6.69 -5.12
CA ALA A 224 2.89 -7.97 -5.22
C ALA A 224 3.89 -9.09 -5.49
N LEU A 225 3.75 -10.21 -4.79
CA LEU A 225 4.46 -11.44 -5.12
C LEU A 225 3.99 -11.91 -6.52
N GLY A 226 4.95 -12.25 -7.38
CA GLY A 226 4.64 -12.84 -8.68
C GLY A 226 3.82 -14.12 -8.51
N ARG A 227 2.83 -14.35 -9.39
CA ARG A 227 1.91 -15.50 -9.31
C ARG A 227 2.57 -16.88 -9.26
N HIS A 228 3.85 -16.97 -9.63
CA HIS A 228 4.63 -18.20 -9.61
C HIS A 228 5.38 -18.44 -8.30
N TYR A 229 5.55 -17.41 -7.45
CA TYR A 229 6.15 -17.58 -6.13
C TYR A 229 5.10 -18.17 -5.19
N ARG A 230 5.42 -19.33 -4.65
CA ARG A 230 4.65 -19.98 -3.59
C ARG A 230 5.46 -19.92 -2.31
N ILE A 231 4.81 -19.48 -1.24
CA ILE A 231 5.44 -19.41 0.07
C ILE A 231 5.37 -20.81 0.69
N GLY A 232 6.53 -21.46 0.82
CA GLY A 232 6.62 -22.88 1.21
C GLY A 232 5.87 -23.21 2.51
N TRP A 233 5.99 -22.35 3.54
CA TRP A 233 5.31 -22.56 4.83
C TRP A 233 3.79 -22.35 4.77
N GLU A 234 3.28 -21.48 3.89
CA GLU A 234 1.84 -21.34 3.66
C GLU A 234 1.25 -22.56 2.96
N GLU A 235 1.96 -23.07 1.96
CA GLU A 235 1.53 -24.26 1.23
C GLU A 235 1.64 -25.53 2.09
N GLN A 236 2.68 -25.64 2.92
CA GLN A 236 2.81 -26.68 3.95
C GLN A 236 1.62 -26.65 4.91
N LYS A 237 1.23 -25.46 5.40
CA LYS A 237 0.07 -25.30 6.27
C LYS A 237 -1.23 -25.72 5.57
N LYS A 238 -1.39 -25.43 4.28
CA LYS A 238 -2.54 -25.88 3.47
C LYS A 238 -2.55 -27.40 3.26
N ALA A 239 -1.38 -27.99 3.05
CA ALA A 239 -1.22 -29.44 2.83
C ALA A 239 -1.26 -30.27 4.12
N GLY A 240 -1.13 -29.62 5.29
CA GLY A 240 -1.10 -30.30 6.59
C GLY A 240 0.23 -31.00 6.89
N GLY A 241 1.29 -30.72 6.12
CA GLY A 241 2.59 -31.38 6.21
C GLY A 241 3.55 -30.85 5.15
N SER A 242 4.84 -31.21 5.25
CA SER A 242 5.88 -30.78 4.30
C SER A 242 5.47 -31.10 2.87
N LEU A 243 5.63 -30.13 1.96
CA LEU A 243 5.38 -30.37 0.53
C LEU A 243 6.47 -31.24 -0.11
N ILE A 244 7.61 -31.36 0.57
CA ILE A 244 8.70 -32.22 0.14
C ILE A 244 8.55 -33.53 0.89
N ASP A 245 8.72 -34.63 0.16
CA ASP A 245 8.78 -35.94 0.77
C ASP A 245 10.12 -36.06 1.51
N GLU A 246 10.12 -35.72 2.80
CA GLU A 246 11.30 -35.74 3.67
C GLU A 246 11.96 -37.12 3.69
N SER A 247 11.17 -38.20 3.53
CA SER A 247 11.70 -39.58 3.45
C SER A 247 12.57 -39.84 2.21
N LYS A 248 12.50 -38.97 1.19
CA LYS A 248 13.27 -39.06 -0.06
C LYS A 248 14.32 -37.96 -0.20
N MET A 249 14.47 -37.08 0.78
CA MET A 249 15.59 -36.15 0.75
C MET A 249 16.89 -36.92 1.01
N LEU A 250 17.85 -36.77 0.09
CA LEU A 250 19.16 -37.40 0.19
C LEU A 250 20.07 -36.47 0.99
N ASP A 251 20.46 -36.87 2.19
CA ASP A 251 21.49 -36.18 2.98
C ASP A 251 22.86 -36.42 2.32
N LEU A 252 23.55 -35.33 1.96
CA LEU A 252 24.89 -35.41 1.38
C LEU A 252 25.92 -35.40 2.49
N PRO A 253 26.97 -36.23 2.42
CA PRO A 253 27.99 -36.27 3.47
C PRO A 253 28.69 -34.91 3.59
N ASP A 254 28.61 -34.32 4.79
CA ASP A 254 29.34 -33.11 5.14
C ASP A 254 30.85 -33.35 5.03
N ARG A 255 31.56 -32.46 4.33
CA ARG A 255 33.02 -32.53 4.23
C ARG A 255 33.66 -31.96 5.50
N LEU A 256 33.76 -32.79 6.53
CA LEU A 256 34.39 -32.45 7.80
C LEU A 256 35.91 -32.77 7.81
N PRO A 257 36.72 -31.99 8.55
CA PRO A 257 38.10 -32.37 8.86
C PRO A 257 38.16 -33.71 9.61
N ASP A 258 39.24 -34.47 9.41
CA ASP A 258 39.42 -35.78 10.02
C ASP A 258 39.25 -35.73 11.56
N GLY A 259 38.34 -36.56 12.08
CA GLY A 259 38.07 -36.68 13.51
C GLY A 259 37.00 -35.75 14.09
N MET A 260 36.33 -34.94 13.26
CA MET A 260 35.25 -34.06 13.70
C MET A 260 33.88 -34.59 13.25
N GLN A 261 32.95 -34.80 14.19
CA GLN A 261 31.54 -35.08 13.92
C GLN A 261 30.70 -33.88 14.39
N LEU A 262 29.79 -33.41 13.54
CA LEU A 262 28.82 -32.37 13.90
C LEU A 262 27.68 -33.00 14.73
N PRO A 263 27.44 -32.57 15.97
CA PRO A 263 26.27 -32.99 16.72
C PRO A 263 25.02 -32.29 16.17
N GLY A 264 24.15 -33.05 15.51
CA GLY A 264 22.78 -32.63 15.17
C GLY A 264 22.69 -31.34 14.36
N HIS A 265 23.02 -31.40 13.07
CA HIS A 265 22.70 -30.30 12.17
C HIS A 265 21.20 -30.32 11.85
N TYR A 266 20.58 -29.14 11.71
CA TYR A 266 19.22 -29.03 11.20
C TYR A 266 19.27 -29.28 9.69
N ASP A 267 19.02 -30.52 9.30
CA ASP A 267 18.63 -30.87 7.94
C ASP A 267 17.11 -31.08 7.91
N PRO A 268 16.35 -30.23 7.18
CA PRO A 268 14.91 -30.41 7.04
C PRO A 268 14.50 -31.77 6.42
N ALA A 269 15.44 -32.56 5.88
CA ALA A 269 15.23 -33.95 5.46
C ALA A 269 15.18 -34.97 6.60
N SER A 270 15.89 -34.69 7.70
CA SER A 270 16.44 -35.75 8.56
C SER A 270 15.47 -36.28 9.61
N GLY A 271 14.23 -35.77 9.66
CA GLY A 271 13.17 -36.25 10.56
C GLY A 271 13.45 -36.11 12.06
N ALA A 272 14.65 -35.64 12.45
CA ALA A 272 15.08 -35.49 13.84
C ALA A 272 14.65 -34.11 14.36
N THR A 273 13.42 -34.03 14.83
CA THR A 273 12.95 -32.89 15.61
C THR A 273 13.48 -33.02 17.05
N ALA A 274 14.58 -32.35 17.38
CA ALA A 274 14.83 -32.01 18.78
C ALA A 274 13.79 -30.92 19.18
N PRO A 275 13.04 -31.10 20.27
CA PRO A 275 12.04 -30.11 20.66
C PRO A 275 12.73 -28.79 21.05
N PRO A 276 12.13 -27.62 20.73
CA PRO A 276 12.68 -26.34 21.15
C PRO A 276 12.64 -26.25 22.68
N GLY A 277 13.80 -26.12 23.33
CA GLY A 277 13.90 -25.91 24.78
C GLY A 277 14.61 -27.00 25.58
N ALA A 278 15.46 -27.84 24.98
CA ALA A 278 16.38 -28.67 25.76
C ALA A 278 17.24 -27.76 26.66
N LEU A 279 17.04 -27.90 27.98
CA LEU A 279 17.78 -27.16 28.98
C LEU A 279 19.20 -27.73 29.08
N GLN A 280 20.13 -26.86 29.48
CA GLN A 280 21.57 -27.13 29.61
C GLN A 280 21.91 -28.35 30.49
N SER A 281 20.95 -28.86 31.27
CA SER A 281 21.07 -30.05 32.11
C SER A 281 21.14 -31.38 31.35
N ASP A 282 20.76 -31.40 30.08
CA ASP A 282 20.70 -32.64 29.29
C ASP A 282 21.94 -32.84 28.38
N LEU A 283 22.96 -31.97 28.51
CA LEU A 283 24.21 -32.04 27.75
C LEU A 283 25.34 -32.70 28.58
N PRO A 284 26.16 -33.58 28.00
CA PRO A 284 27.34 -34.12 28.68
C PRO A 284 28.34 -32.99 29.04
N PRO A 285 29.13 -33.16 30.13
CA PRO A 285 29.96 -32.08 30.66
C PRO A 285 31.04 -31.65 29.66
N GLY A 286 31.02 -30.38 29.23
CA GLY A 286 32.05 -29.77 28.37
C GLY A 286 31.59 -28.71 27.36
N LEU A 287 30.28 -28.50 27.16
CA LEU A 287 29.76 -27.54 26.19
C LEU A 287 29.09 -26.34 26.87
N SER A 288 29.70 -25.16 26.77
CA SER A 288 29.06 -23.88 27.09
C SER A 288 28.30 -23.34 25.87
N SER A 289 27.13 -22.74 26.11
CA SER A 289 26.10 -22.37 25.14
C SER A 289 26.42 -21.18 24.21
N SER A 290 27.68 -20.94 23.89
CA SER A 290 28.08 -19.76 23.12
C SER A 290 27.97 -19.90 21.59
N SER A 291 27.44 -20.99 21.07
CA SER A 291 27.43 -21.24 19.62
C SER A 291 26.21 -22.02 19.11
N LEU A 292 25.01 -21.64 19.53
CA LEU A 292 23.81 -21.92 18.73
C LEU A 292 23.51 -20.67 17.89
N PRO A 293 23.53 -20.75 16.53
CA PRO A 293 22.97 -19.67 15.74
C PRO A 293 21.48 -19.56 16.08
N ASN A 294 21.02 -18.34 16.36
CA ASN A 294 19.60 -18.04 16.43
C ASN A 294 18.91 -18.61 15.18
N SER A 295 17.75 -19.25 15.38
CA SER A 295 16.87 -19.66 14.29
C SER A 295 16.73 -18.53 13.27
N PRO A 296 16.65 -18.83 11.96
CA PRO A 296 16.45 -17.79 10.96
C PRO A 296 15.17 -17.00 11.29
N PRO A 297 15.19 -15.67 11.09
CA PRO A 297 14.10 -14.81 11.51
C PRO A 297 12.84 -15.17 10.71
N GLY A 298 11.82 -15.72 11.39
CA GLY A 298 10.54 -16.08 10.77
C GLY A 298 9.75 -17.21 11.44
N PHE A 299 10.35 -18.00 12.33
CA PHE A 299 9.68 -19.16 12.95
C PHE A 299 9.38 -19.05 14.45
N GLY A 300 9.53 -17.88 15.07
CA GLY A 300 9.19 -17.67 16.48
C GLY A 300 7.84 -16.99 16.67
N GLY A 301 6.81 -17.73 17.10
CA GLY A 301 5.67 -17.13 17.80
C GLY A 301 6.11 -16.52 19.14
N PRO A 302 5.33 -15.61 19.75
CA PRO A 302 5.77 -14.83 20.90
C PRO A 302 6.11 -15.72 22.10
N SER A 303 7.35 -15.61 22.59
CA SER A 303 7.79 -16.22 23.84
C SER A 303 7.20 -15.45 25.03
N VAL A 304 6.42 -16.16 25.85
CA VAL A 304 5.96 -15.66 27.14
C VAL A 304 7.17 -15.65 28.10
N PRO A 305 7.55 -14.52 28.73
CA PRO A 305 8.68 -14.50 29.65
C PRO A 305 8.34 -15.24 30.95
N ALA A 306 9.17 -16.21 31.31
CA ALA A 306 9.10 -16.92 32.59
C ALA A 306 9.41 -15.96 33.76
N SER A 307 8.57 -16.00 34.79
CA SER A 307 8.81 -15.30 36.07
C SER A 307 10.02 -15.90 36.80
N PRO A 308 10.81 -15.10 37.55
CA PRO A 308 11.97 -15.59 38.29
C PRO A 308 11.55 -16.41 39.54
N PRO A 309 12.36 -17.40 39.97
CA PRO A 309 11.97 -18.36 40.99
C PRO A 309 12.18 -17.80 42.40
N GLY A 310 11.14 -17.88 43.24
CA GLY A 310 11.25 -17.76 44.69
C GLY A 310 10.11 -17.01 45.36
N MET A 311 9.01 -17.69 45.67
CA MET A 311 8.14 -17.52 46.86
C MET A 311 7.14 -18.70 46.94
N PRO A 312 6.81 -19.22 48.13
CA PRO A 312 5.97 -20.41 48.27
C PRO A 312 4.47 -20.07 48.22
N GLY A 313 3.73 -20.84 47.39
CA GLY A 313 2.34 -21.24 47.66
C GLY A 313 1.22 -20.24 47.36
N ALA A 314 0.56 -20.40 46.22
CA ALA A 314 -0.86 -20.10 46.07
C ALA A 314 -1.49 -21.00 44.99
N THR A 315 -2.23 -22.02 45.42
CA THR A 315 -3.05 -22.86 44.55
C THR A 315 -4.30 -22.09 44.13
N ALA A 316 -4.44 -21.77 42.84
CA ALA A 316 -5.70 -21.31 42.26
C ALA A 316 -6.42 -22.52 41.63
N GLY A 317 -7.63 -22.82 42.13
CA GLY A 317 -8.50 -23.87 41.60
C GLY A 317 -9.07 -23.55 40.20
N PRO A 318 -9.74 -24.52 39.55
CA PRO A 318 -10.21 -24.36 38.17
C PRO A 318 -11.40 -23.40 38.06
N VAL A 319 -11.35 -22.50 37.08
CA VAL A 319 -12.44 -21.59 36.70
C VAL A 319 -13.27 -22.24 35.58
N PRO A 320 -14.61 -22.27 35.67
CA PRO A 320 -15.46 -23.01 34.73
C PRO A 320 -15.59 -22.33 33.36
N SER A 321 -15.68 -23.17 32.34
CA SER A 321 -15.95 -22.81 30.94
C SER A 321 -17.46 -22.68 30.70
N HIS A 322 -17.99 -21.46 30.52
CA HIS A 322 -19.14 -21.13 29.65
C HIS A 322 -19.41 -19.60 29.65
N PRO A 323 -19.89 -19.02 28.53
CA PRO A 323 -20.21 -17.59 28.44
C PRO A 323 -21.60 -17.28 29.03
N PRO A 324 -21.83 -16.13 29.68
CA PRO A 324 -23.18 -15.75 30.11
C PRO A 324 -24.00 -15.25 28.92
N GLY A 325 -25.13 -15.92 28.70
CA GLY A 325 -26.18 -15.51 27.78
C GLY A 325 -27.06 -14.38 28.33
N LEU A 326 -27.81 -13.81 27.39
CA LEU A 326 -28.81 -12.74 27.51
C LEU A 326 -30.00 -13.06 28.43
N GLY A 327 -30.63 -11.99 28.94
CA GLY A 327 -31.96 -11.98 29.57
C GLY A 327 -31.90 -11.32 30.94
N GLY A 328 -32.69 -10.33 31.34
CA GLY A 328 -34.05 -9.94 30.98
C GLY A 328 -34.62 -9.33 32.26
N GLY A 329 -35.33 -8.20 32.17
CA GLY A 329 -35.66 -7.36 33.33
C GLY A 329 -36.62 -7.97 34.36
N LYS A 330 -36.58 -7.37 35.54
CA LYS A 330 -37.72 -6.79 36.27
C LYS A 330 -37.18 -5.76 37.27
#